data_AF-A0A6B1B197-F1
#
_entry.id   AF-A0A6B1B197-F1
#
_cell.length_a   1.000
_cell.length_b   1.000
_cell.length_c   1.000
_cell.angle_alpha   90.00
_cell.angle_beta   90.00
_cell.angle_gamma   90.00
#
_symmetry.space_group_name_H-M   'P 1'
#
loop_
_entity.id
_entity.type
_entity.pdbx_description
1 polymer ?
#
loop_
_entity_poly.entity_id
_entity_poly.type
_entity_poly.pdbx_seq_one_letter_code
_entity_poly.pdbx_strand_id
1 'polypeptide(L)' 'MDSDAAELSSLTTVISDVAQRIAEMANRRGADPDDPVLARLHEIERTLVTVERRLRSTARDLG' A
#
# COMPACT_ATOMS: atom_id res chain seq x y z
N MET A 1 16.74 -11.55 -13.23
CA MET A 1 15.67 -11.06 -14.14
C MET A 1 14.35 -11.70 -13.78
N ASP A 2 14.05 -12.96 -14.14
CA ASP A 2 12.78 -13.61 -13.74
C ASP A 2 12.58 -13.69 -12.22
N SER A 3 13.65 -13.97 -11.46
CA SER A 3 13.60 -13.98 -9.98
C SER A 3 13.28 -12.62 -9.38
N ASP A 4 13.81 -11.53 -9.97
CA ASP A 4 13.62 -10.18 -9.45
C ASP A 4 12.19 -9.69 -9.76
N ALA A 5 11.67 -9.99 -10.95
CA ALA A 5 10.29 -9.70 -11.32
C ALA A 5 9.27 -10.45 -10.44
N ALA A 6 9.56 -11.71 -10.10
CA ALA A 6 8.77 -12.51 -9.16
C ALA A 6 8.81 -11.92 -7.73
N GLU A 7 9.98 -11.51 -7.26
CA GLU A 7 10.15 -10.87 -5.96
C GLU A 7 9.37 -9.55 -5.87
N LEU A 8 9.48 -8.68 -6.87
CA LEU A 8 8.69 -7.43 -6.93
C LEU A 8 7.18 -7.68 -6.98
N SER A 9 6.74 -8.74 -7.65
CA SER A 9 5.32 -9.13 -7.67
C SER A 9 4.84 -9.60 -6.30
N SER A 10 5.67 -10.35 -5.57
CA SER A 10 5.40 -10.75 -4.18
C SER A 10 5.31 -9.51 -3.27
N LEU A 11 6.27 -8.59 -3.35
CA LEU A 11 6.27 -7.34 -2.57
C LEU A 11 5.06 -6.47 -2.88
N THR A 12 4.63 -6.41 -4.14
CA THR A 12 3.40 -5.71 -4.56
C THR A 12 2.18 -6.26 -3.83
N THR A 13 2.08 -7.57 -3.68
CA THR A 13 0.97 -8.24 -2.98
C THR A 13 0.97 -7.90 -1.49
N VAL A 14 2.14 -7.95 -0.84
CA VAL A 14 2.29 -7.58 0.58
C VAL A 14 1.90 -6.13 0.81
N ILE A 15 2.36 -5.19 -0.03
CA ILE A 15 2.01 -3.77 0.10
C ILE A 15 0.52 -3.53 -0.10
N SER A 16 -0.11 -4.23 -1.03
CA SER A 16 -1.57 -4.16 -1.23
C SER A 16 -2.33 -4.60 0.02
N ASP A 17 -1.92 -5.71 0.66
CA ASP A 17 -2.53 -6.17 1.91
C ASP A 17 -2.37 -5.15 3.05
N VAL A 18 -1.16 -4.60 3.21
CA VAL A 18 -0.88 -3.59 4.23
C VAL A 18 -1.71 -2.33 3.99
N ALA A 19 -1.82 -1.86 2.74
CA ALA A 19 -2.65 -0.71 2.39
C ALA A 19 -4.12 -0.93 2.76
N GLN A 20 -4.67 -2.11 2.43
CA GLN A 20 -6.04 -2.47 2.78
C GLN A 20 -6.25 -2.47 4.30
N ARG A 21 -5.35 -3.09 5.06
CA ARG A 21 -5.45 -3.15 6.53
C ARG A 21 -5.39 -1.77 7.18
N ILE A 22 -4.60 -0.85 6.63
CA ILE A 22 -4.55 0.54 7.08
C ILE A 22 -5.83 1.30 6.71
N ALA A 23 -6.38 1.08 5.51
CA ALA A 23 -7.68 1.65 5.13
C ALA A 23 -8.79 1.19 6.07
N GLU A 24 -8.81 -0.10 6.44
CA GLU A 24 -9.76 -0.63 7.41
C GLU A 24 -9.58 -0.02 8.81
N MET A 25 -8.33 0.23 9.23
CA MET A 25 -8.04 0.95 10.47
C MET A 25 -8.57 2.38 10.43
N ALA A 26 -8.34 3.10 9.32
CA ALA A 26 -8.86 4.45 9.12
C ALA A 26 -10.39 4.47 9.15
N ASN A 27 -11.04 3.53 8.47
CA ASN A 27 -12.51 3.40 8.47
C ASN A 27 -13.09 3.19 9.87
N ARG A 28 -12.47 2.32 10.70
CA ARG A 28 -12.89 2.13 12.10
C ARG A 28 -12.74 3.40 12.95
N ARG A 29 -11.76 4.24 12.61
CA ARG A 29 -11.46 5.49 13.31
C ARG A 29 -12.25 6.69 12.80
N GLY A 30 -12.80 6.62 11.59
CA GLY A 30 -13.62 7.68 11.00
C GLY A 30 -14.91 8.02 11.74
N ALA A 31 -15.28 7.26 12.77
CA ALA A 31 -16.38 7.59 13.67
C ALA A 31 -16.04 8.77 14.61
N ASP A 32 -14.75 9.01 14.87
CA ASP A 32 -14.26 10.12 15.68
C ASP A 32 -13.63 11.19 14.76
N PRO A 33 -14.31 12.33 14.54
CA PRO A 33 -13.82 13.40 13.66
C PRO A 33 -12.58 14.11 14.22
N ASP A 34 -12.33 14.04 15.53
CA ASP A 34 -11.18 14.67 16.19
C ASP A 34 -10.00 13.70 16.37
N ASP A 35 -10.07 12.51 15.76
CA ASP A 35 -9.02 11.51 15.87
C ASP A 35 -7.69 12.04 15.26
N PRO A 36 -6.65 12.26 16.09
CA PRO A 36 -5.41 12.88 15.66
C PRO A 36 -4.56 12.02 14.71
N VAL A 37 -4.89 10.73 14.54
CA VAL A 37 -4.12 9.79 13.69
C VAL A 37 -4.84 9.50 12.38
N LEU A 38 -6.13 9.82 12.25
CA LEU A 38 -6.92 9.49 11.04
C LEU A 38 -6.30 10.05 9.76
N ALA A 39 -5.90 11.33 9.79
CA ALA A 39 -5.22 11.97 8.68
C ALA A 39 -3.91 11.25 8.29
N ARG A 40 -3.13 10.79 9.28
CA ARG A 40 -1.88 10.06 9.07
C ARG A 40 -2.13 8.67 8.47
N LEU A 41 -3.18 7.97 8.90
CA LEU A 41 -3.54 6.67 8.33
C LEU A 41 -3.88 6.80 6.83
N HIS A 42 -4.66 7.81 6.45
CA HIS A 42 -4.95 8.08 5.04
C HIS A 42 -3.70 8.48 4.23
N GLU A 43 -2.78 9.24 4.82
CA GLU A 43 -1.52 9.59 4.17
C GLU A 43 -0.65 8.33 3.91
N ILE A 44 -0.56 7.44 4.90
CA ILE A 44 0.17 6.18 4.77
C ILE A 44 -0.47 5.29 3.69
N GLU A 45 -1.80 5.14 3.72
CA GLU A 45 -2.55 4.36 2.72
C GLU A 45 -2.29 4.86 1.29
N ARG A 46 -2.40 6.17 1.04
CA ARG A 46 -2.08 6.77 -0.28
C ARG A 46 -0.63 6.54 -0.70
N THR A 47 0.30 6.60 0.27
CA THR A 47 1.72 6.34 0.01
C THR A 47 1.91 4.89 -0.42
N LEU A 48 1.30 3.93 0.28
CA LEU A 48 1.40 2.51 -0.07
C LEU A 48 0.81 2.20 -1.44
N VAL A 49 -0.35 2.77 -1.79
CA VAL A 49 -0.93 2.64 -3.16
C VAL A 49 0.01 3.20 -4.22
N THR A 50 0.71 4.30 -3.91
CA THR A 50 1.71 4.87 -4.83
C THR A 50 2.91 3.93 -5.00
N VAL A 51 3.40 3.34 -3.91
CA VAL A 51 4.50 2.36 -3.95
C VAL A 51 4.08 1.11 -4.72
N GLU A 52 2.89 0.56 -4.48
CA GLU A 52 2.33 -0.58 -5.21
C GLU A 52 2.37 -0.36 -6.73
N ARG A 53 1.90 0.81 -7.19
CA ARG A 53 1.91 1.18 -8.62
C ARG A 53 3.32 1.22 -9.19
N ARG A 54 4.28 1.76 -8.44
CA ARG A 54 5.69 1.84 -8.84
C ARG A 54 6.32 0.46 -8.94
N LEU A 55 6.11 -0.40 -7.94
CA LEU A 55 6.60 -1.79 -7.95
C LEU A 55 6.04 -2.57 -9.12
N ARG A 56 4.74 -2.44 -9.41
CA ARG A 56 4.12 -3.09 -10.57
C ARG A 56 4.68 -2.58 -11.90
N SER A 57 5.04 -1.30 -11.99
CA SER A 57 5.72 -0.78 -13.19
C SER A 57 7.10 -1.41 -13.33
N THR A 58 7.92 -1.36 -12.27
CA THR A 58 9.28 -1.91 -12.29
C THR A 58 9.29 -3.41 -12.57
N ALA A 59 8.34 -4.18 -12.01
CA ALA A 59 8.24 -5.61 -12.29
C ALA A 59 7.96 -5.92 -13.77
N ARG A 60 7.18 -5.07 -14.46
CA ARG A 60 6.95 -5.20 -15.90
C ARG A 60 8.16 -4.80 -16.74
N ASP A 61 8.99 -3.90 -16.25
CA ASP A 61 10.22 -3.50 -16.96
C ASP A 61 11.33 -4.56 -16.83
N LEU A 62 11.21 -5.49 -15.85
CA LEU A 62 12.20 -6.55 -15.56
C LEU A 62 11.93 -7.90 -16.23
N GLY A 63 10.68 -8.17 -16.64
CA GLY A 63 10.26 -9.41 -17.31
C GLY A 63 9.87 -9.16 -18.75
#